data_AF-A0A924QNQ0-F1
#
_entry.id   AF-A0A924QNQ0-F1
#
_cell.length_a   1.000
_cell.length_b   1.000
_cell.length_c   1.000
_cell.angle_alpha   90.00
_cell.angle_beta   90.00
_cell.angle_gamma   90.00
#
_symmetry.space_group_name_H-M   'P 1'
#
loop_
_entity.id
_entity.type
_entity.pdbx_description
1 polymer ?
#
loop_
_entity_poly.entity_id
_entity_poly.type
_entity_poly.pdbx_seq_one_letter_code
_entity_poly.pdbx_strand_id
1 'polypeptide(L)'
;IGEFLLANPATFSIITSGLQKAGLMDTLIKLNNPLGVRTRLTLFAETNDVLRANGVTDYNGYSQDSLIRYMRNHLVAGANGSKSYTRNNTPIPQLGLLDRYDSTLATLDGEDWLYFDLAATNLIEGTTNFTVSDLSMRNGVIHNVSKPLAFGTKKRTPIYHICYLNPAFCYGPAGFSPGAAPVANVSSGNFRWYYDGGVYNGTTITNLLFMAPASINDSLVMVISGIKRGKYEIRGSGKGGGTRGTYQLNFGADSVTTYNFNFPGAPGNFRQNALIGTYNFQTSGNKRMKLIAKNTGGINLECFIFTPVN
;
A
#
# COMPACT_ATOMS: atom_id res chain seq x y z
N ILE A 1 -16.49 9.92 -19.74
CA ILE A 1 -15.37 10.87 -19.52
C ILE A 1 -15.04 11.55 -20.84
N GLY A 2 -14.67 10.82 -21.88
CA GLY A 2 -14.27 11.38 -23.17
C GLY A 2 -15.32 12.28 -23.83
N GLU A 3 -16.60 11.91 -23.81
CA GLU A 3 -17.70 12.78 -24.30
C GLU A 3 -17.76 14.12 -23.56
N PHE A 4 -17.54 14.11 -22.24
CA PHE A 4 -17.52 15.34 -21.44
C PHE A 4 -16.33 16.23 -21.82
N LEU A 5 -15.15 15.65 -22.04
CA LEU A 5 -13.98 16.41 -22.49
C LEU A 5 -14.23 17.08 -23.85
N LEU A 6 -14.80 16.33 -24.80
CA LEU A 6 -15.16 16.82 -26.14
C LEU A 6 -16.20 17.93 -26.10
N ALA A 7 -17.18 17.84 -25.19
CA ALA A 7 -18.21 18.85 -25.01
C ALA A 7 -17.71 20.13 -24.32
N ASN A 8 -16.53 20.11 -23.69
CA ASN A 8 -15.97 21.22 -22.92
C ASN A 8 -14.57 21.64 -23.46
N PRO A 9 -14.45 21.99 -24.76
CA PRO A 9 -13.15 22.25 -25.37
C PRO A 9 -12.47 23.51 -24.83
N ALA A 10 -13.23 24.49 -24.34
CA ALA A 10 -12.69 25.69 -23.70
C ALA A 10 -11.78 25.35 -22.51
N THR A 11 -12.09 24.27 -21.79
CA THR A 11 -11.35 23.83 -20.60
C THR A 11 -10.37 22.69 -20.89
N PHE A 12 -10.68 21.78 -21.83
CA PHE A 12 -9.94 20.52 -21.98
C PHE A 12 -9.38 20.24 -23.38
N SER A 13 -9.42 21.19 -24.32
CA SER A 13 -8.99 20.91 -25.71
C SER A 13 -7.55 20.40 -25.82
N ILE A 14 -6.60 20.91 -25.02
CA ILE A 14 -5.19 20.50 -25.10
C ILE A 14 -5.05 19.03 -24.65
N ILE A 15 -5.46 18.68 -23.42
CA ILE A 15 -5.40 17.29 -22.94
C ILE A 15 -6.23 16.32 -23.81
N THR A 16 -7.37 16.77 -24.35
CA THR A 16 -8.19 15.98 -25.27
C THR A 16 -7.43 15.64 -26.54
N SER A 17 -6.68 16.59 -27.12
CA SER A 17 -5.86 16.34 -28.30
C SER A 17 -4.76 15.30 -28.03
N GLY A 18 -4.14 15.34 -26.84
CA GLY A 18 -3.15 14.36 -26.42
C GLY A 18 -3.75 12.97 -26.24
N LEU A 19 -4.92 12.87 -25.60
CA LEU A 19 -5.66 11.61 -25.44
C LEU A 19 -6.11 11.02 -26.79
N GLN A 20 -6.50 11.86 -27.75
CA GLN A 20 -6.82 11.44 -29.11
C GLN A 20 -5.59 10.89 -29.83
N LYS A 21 -4.48 11.64 -29.83
CA LYS A 21 -3.23 11.21 -30.47
C LYS A 21 -2.65 9.95 -29.82
N ALA A 22 -2.81 9.78 -28.51
CA ALA A 22 -2.45 8.56 -27.78
C ALA A 22 -3.40 7.37 -28.03
N GLY A 23 -4.53 7.56 -28.74
CA GLY A 23 -5.51 6.51 -28.99
C GLY A 23 -6.31 6.07 -27.76
N LEU A 24 -6.44 6.92 -26.73
CA LEU A 24 -7.08 6.58 -25.46
C LEU A 24 -8.54 7.07 -25.35
N MET A 25 -9.03 7.84 -26.32
CA MET A 25 -10.40 8.37 -26.29
C MET A 25 -11.47 7.27 -26.24
N ASP A 26 -11.28 6.18 -26.98
CA ASP A 26 -12.19 5.04 -26.96
C ASP A 26 -12.33 4.45 -25.55
N THR A 27 -11.22 4.33 -24.82
CA THR A 27 -11.19 3.88 -23.42
C THR A 27 -11.99 4.83 -22.51
N LEU A 28 -12.00 6.13 -22.81
CA LEU A 28 -12.67 7.16 -22.02
C LEU A 28 -14.13 7.41 -22.43
N ILE A 29 -14.55 6.96 -23.61
CA ILE A 29 -15.93 7.06 -24.10
C ILE A 29 -16.71 5.79 -23.75
N LYS A 30 -16.14 4.61 -24.03
CA LYS A 30 -16.85 3.34 -23.88
C LYS A 30 -17.15 3.03 -22.41
N LEU A 31 -18.37 2.53 -22.16
CA LEU A 31 -18.81 2.09 -20.83
C LEU A 31 -18.30 0.70 -20.48
N ASN A 32 -18.05 -0.15 -21.48
CA ASN A 32 -17.55 -1.50 -21.33
C ASN A 32 -16.30 -1.67 -22.20
N ASN A 33 -15.36 -2.49 -21.74
CA ASN A 33 -14.21 -2.91 -22.53
C ASN A 33 -14.62 -3.98 -23.57
N PRO A 34 -13.72 -4.42 -24.48
CA PRO A 34 -14.04 -5.45 -25.49
C PRO A 34 -14.50 -6.79 -24.92
N LEU A 35 -14.24 -7.07 -23.63
CA LEU A 35 -14.67 -8.28 -22.94
C LEU A 35 -16.04 -8.13 -22.25
N GLY A 36 -16.76 -7.03 -22.48
CA GLY A 36 -18.05 -6.74 -21.86
C GLY A 36 -17.97 -6.32 -20.39
N VAL A 37 -16.75 -6.13 -19.85
CA VAL A 37 -16.55 -5.70 -18.45
C VAL A 37 -16.70 -4.19 -18.38
N ARG A 38 -17.46 -3.71 -17.38
CA ARG A 38 -17.68 -2.27 -17.18
C ARG A 38 -16.36 -1.55 -16.91
N THR A 39 -16.06 -0.58 -17.76
CA THR A 39 -14.94 0.34 -17.62
C THR A 39 -15.25 1.37 -16.54
N ARG A 40 -14.35 1.48 -15.55
CA ARG A 40 -14.37 2.53 -14.53
C ARG A 40 -12.98 3.13 -14.45
N LEU A 41 -12.87 4.44 -14.62
CA LEU A 41 -11.60 5.15 -14.64
C LEU A 41 -11.65 6.42 -13.80
N THR A 42 -10.52 6.83 -13.25
CA THR A 42 -10.31 8.17 -12.73
C THR A 42 -9.36 8.89 -13.68
N LEU A 43 -9.78 10.04 -14.19
CA LEU A 43 -8.92 10.95 -14.95
C LEU A 43 -8.50 12.10 -14.04
N PHE A 44 -7.20 12.32 -13.91
CA PHE A 44 -6.64 13.55 -13.37
C PHE A 44 -6.38 14.49 -14.55
N ALA A 45 -7.25 15.47 -14.76
CA ALA A 45 -7.21 16.33 -15.93
C ALA A 45 -6.42 17.61 -15.63
N GLU A 46 -5.39 17.87 -16.42
CA GLU A 46 -4.77 19.18 -16.50
C GLU A 46 -5.62 20.05 -17.44
N THR A 47 -6.15 21.18 -16.94
CA THR A 47 -6.95 22.08 -17.77
C THR A 47 -6.06 22.83 -18.75
N ASN A 48 -6.68 23.43 -19.77
CA ASN A 48 -6.01 24.28 -20.73
C ASN A 48 -5.16 25.38 -20.06
N ASP A 49 -5.68 25.99 -18.98
CA ASP A 49 -4.97 27.06 -18.27
C ASP A 49 -3.74 26.52 -17.53
N VAL A 50 -3.88 25.35 -16.89
CA VAL A 50 -2.76 24.66 -16.22
C VAL A 50 -1.68 24.29 -17.22
N LEU A 51 -2.05 23.72 -18.37
CA LEU A 51 -1.12 23.33 -19.43
C LEU A 51 -0.41 24.54 -20.03
N ARG A 52 -1.15 25.58 -20.41
CA ARG A 52 -0.57 26.81 -20.99
C ARG A 52 0.34 27.55 -20.02
N ALA A 53 -0.03 27.61 -18.73
CA ALA A 53 0.83 28.21 -17.70
C ALA A 53 2.17 27.47 -17.55
N ASN A 54 2.26 26.22 -18.00
CA ASN A 54 3.49 25.43 -18.01
C ASN A 54 4.07 25.26 -19.42
N GLY A 55 3.68 26.11 -20.37
CA GLY A 55 4.23 26.16 -21.73
C GLY A 55 3.73 25.04 -22.66
N VAL A 56 2.72 24.26 -22.26
CA VAL A 56 2.14 23.20 -23.09
C VAL A 56 0.92 23.77 -23.83
N THR A 57 1.06 23.91 -25.15
CA THR A 57 -0.03 24.35 -26.05
C THR A 57 -0.54 23.22 -26.94
N ASP A 58 0.30 22.23 -27.22
CA ASP A 58 -0.03 21.00 -27.94
C ASP A 58 0.91 19.83 -27.54
N TYR A 59 0.72 18.67 -28.16
CA TYR A 59 1.57 17.49 -27.98
C TYR A 59 2.28 17.05 -29.28
N ASN A 60 2.55 17.98 -30.18
CA ASN A 60 3.17 17.68 -31.48
C ASN A 60 4.63 17.26 -31.33
N GLY A 61 5.35 17.82 -30.34
CA GLY A 61 6.75 17.49 -30.05
C GLY A 61 6.98 16.16 -29.33
N TYR A 62 5.93 15.47 -28.88
CA TYR A 62 6.04 14.18 -28.19
C TYR A 62 6.13 13.02 -29.21
N SER A 63 7.05 12.08 -28.97
CA SER A 63 6.99 10.78 -29.64
C SER A 63 5.72 10.04 -29.23
N GLN A 64 5.25 9.14 -30.10
CA GLN A 64 4.01 8.40 -29.85
C GLN A 64 4.07 7.62 -28.52
N ASP A 65 5.18 6.93 -28.25
CA ASP A 65 5.34 6.12 -27.03
C ASP A 65 5.37 6.99 -25.77
N SER A 66 6.13 8.09 -25.80
CA SER A 66 6.19 9.03 -24.68
C SER A 66 4.83 9.67 -24.41
N LEU A 67 4.06 9.99 -25.45
CA LEU A 67 2.73 10.56 -25.30
C LEU A 67 1.75 9.53 -24.72
N ILE A 68 1.76 8.29 -25.20
CA ILE A 68 0.92 7.21 -24.66
C ILE A 68 1.20 7.02 -23.17
N ARG A 69 2.48 6.92 -22.79
CA ARG A 69 2.90 6.80 -21.39
C ARG A 69 2.42 7.99 -20.56
N TYR A 70 2.70 9.21 -21.01
CA TYR A 70 2.29 10.43 -20.32
C TYR A 70 0.77 10.50 -20.14
N MET A 71 -0.02 10.17 -21.16
CA MET A 71 -1.49 10.19 -21.08
C MET A 71 -2.04 9.08 -20.18
N ARG A 72 -1.45 7.88 -20.21
CA ARG A 72 -1.82 6.78 -19.30
C ARG A 72 -1.52 7.11 -17.84
N ASN A 73 -0.52 7.93 -17.59
CA ASN A 73 -0.17 8.40 -16.26
C ASN A 73 -1.21 9.33 -15.62
N HIS A 74 -2.09 9.95 -16.41
CA HIS A 74 -3.24 10.71 -15.91
C HIS A 74 -4.46 9.83 -15.59
N LEU A 75 -4.39 8.54 -15.92
CA LEU A 75 -5.50 7.61 -15.80
C LEU A 75 -5.23 6.56 -14.74
N VAL A 76 -6.22 6.31 -13.90
CA VAL A 76 -6.18 5.26 -12.88
C VAL A 76 -7.40 4.35 -13.06
N ALA A 77 -7.23 3.06 -12.83
CA ALA A 77 -8.35 2.12 -12.83
C ALA A 77 -9.29 2.31 -11.62
N GLY A 78 -10.59 2.19 -11.85
CA GLY A 78 -11.63 2.40 -10.84
C GLY A 78 -12.16 3.83 -10.82
N ALA A 79 -13.31 4.03 -10.18
CA ALA A 79 -13.92 5.34 -9.96
C ALA A 79 -13.53 5.84 -8.56
N ASN A 80 -12.34 6.41 -8.44
CA ASN A 80 -11.77 6.88 -7.18
C ASN A 80 -12.17 8.35 -6.97
N GLY A 81 -13.02 8.59 -5.97
CA GLY A 81 -13.40 9.93 -5.53
C GLY A 81 -12.44 10.49 -4.47
N SER A 82 -12.50 11.79 -4.20
CA SER A 82 -11.63 12.50 -3.25
C SER A 82 -11.63 11.88 -1.85
N LYS A 83 -12.79 11.37 -1.41
CA LYS A 83 -12.98 10.69 -0.11
C LYS A 83 -12.30 9.32 0.00
N SER A 84 -11.85 8.75 -1.12
CA SER A 84 -11.16 7.44 -1.12
C SER A 84 -9.67 7.55 -0.80
N TYR A 85 -9.11 8.76 -0.86
CA TYR A 85 -7.72 9.02 -0.53
C TYR A 85 -7.55 9.14 0.98
N THR A 86 -6.35 8.87 1.48
CA THR A 86 -6.05 8.95 2.92
C THR A 86 -4.99 10.00 3.20
N ARG A 87 -4.91 10.44 4.46
CA ARG A 87 -3.81 11.28 4.94
C ARG A 87 -2.53 10.44 5.03
N ASN A 88 -1.38 11.11 4.99
CA ASN A 88 -0.10 10.50 5.36
C ASN A 88 -0.18 10.02 6.82
N ASN A 89 0.34 8.83 7.10
CA ASN A 89 0.39 8.33 8.46
C ASN A 89 1.50 9.04 9.25
N THR A 90 1.35 9.07 10.57
CA THR A 90 2.38 9.59 11.46
C THR A 90 3.72 8.88 11.19
N PRO A 91 4.83 9.62 11.01
CA PRO A 91 6.17 9.06 10.90
C PRO A 91 6.49 8.16 12.10
N ILE A 92 7.31 7.15 11.85
CA ILE A 92 7.80 6.23 12.88
C ILE A 92 9.32 6.16 12.76
N PRO A 93 10.03 7.18 13.27
CA PRO A 93 11.48 7.31 13.10
C PRO A 93 12.24 6.09 13.61
N GLN A 94 11.73 5.39 14.63
CA GLN A 94 12.32 4.15 15.15
C GLN A 94 12.37 2.97 14.18
N LEU A 95 11.61 3.05 13.10
CA LEU A 95 11.63 2.09 12.01
C LEU A 95 12.29 2.66 10.74
N GLY A 96 12.91 3.86 10.83
CA GLY A 96 13.42 4.60 9.67
C GLY A 96 12.32 5.14 8.76
N LEU A 97 11.09 5.30 9.28
CA LEU A 97 9.91 5.66 8.49
C LEU A 97 9.59 7.14 8.63
N LEU A 98 10.24 7.94 7.81
CA LEU A 98 10.05 9.39 7.81
C LEU A 98 8.77 9.80 7.05
N ASP A 99 8.32 9.01 6.07
CA ASP A 99 7.09 9.24 5.29
C ASP A 99 6.30 7.94 5.08
N ARG A 100 4.95 7.97 5.21
CA ARG A 100 4.07 6.80 5.10
C ARG A 100 2.81 7.07 4.26
N TYR A 101 2.95 7.03 2.95
CA TYR A 101 1.80 7.13 2.04
C TYR A 101 1.01 5.83 1.98
N ASP A 102 -0.18 5.77 2.57
CA ASP A 102 -1.07 4.61 2.40
C ASP A 102 -1.93 4.71 1.13
N SER A 103 -2.09 5.92 0.60
CA SER A 103 -2.91 6.20 -0.58
C SER A 103 -2.03 6.35 -1.82
N THR A 104 -1.62 5.21 -2.39
CA THR A 104 -0.98 5.15 -3.71
C THR A 104 -1.89 4.48 -4.73
N LEU A 105 -1.98 5.04 -5.94
CA LEU A 105 -2.78 4.50 -7.04
C LEU A 105 -1.90 4.21 -8.25
N ALA A 106 -1.98 2.99 -8.78
CA ALA A 106 -1.31 2.63 -10.02
C ALA A 106 -1.96 3.36 -11.19
N THR A 107 -1.15 3.99 -12.03
CA THR A 107 -1.61 4.56 -13.29
C THR A 107 -1.89 3.45 -14.32
N LEU A 108 -2.53 3.79 -15.43
CA LEU A 108 -2.71 2.86 -16.55
C LEU A 108 -1.41 2.57 -17.32
N ASP A 109 -0.32 3.28 -17.02
CA ASP A 109 1.00 2.96 -17.57
C ASP A 109 1.53 1.66 -16.96
N GLY A 110 1.13 1.36 -15.73
CA GLY A 110 1.47 0.13 -15.01
C GLY A 110 2.82 0.18 -14.30
N GLU A 111 3.66 1.16 -14.61
CA GLU A 111 4.98 1.35 -13.99
C GLU A 111 5.03 2.51 -12.98
N ASP A 112 4.07 3.44 -13.05
CA ASP A 112 4.05 4.64 -12.22
C ASP A 112 2.87 4.65 -11.23
N TRP A 113 3.06 5.39 -10.15
CA TRP A 113 2.10 5.51 -9.05
C TRP A 113 1.85 6.97 -8.72
N LEU A 114 0.59 7.29 -8.43
CA LEU A 114 0.18 8.57 -7.86
C LEU A 114 0.06 8.48 -6.34
N TYR A 115 0.68 9.41 -5.63
CA TYR A 115 0.72 9.52 -4.17
C TYR A 115 -0.24 10.61 -3.72
N PHE A 116 -1.07 10.28 -2.74
CA PHE A 116 -2.01 11.22 -2.15
C PHE A 116 -1.72 11.42 -0.66
N ASP A 117 -1.79 12.67 -0.22
CA ASP A 117 -1.81 13.06 1.18
C ASP A 117 -2.91 14.09 1.42
N LEU A 118 -4.04 13.64 1.98
CA LEU A 118 -5.16 14.53 2.31
C LEU A 118 -4.86 15.56 3.42
N ALA A 119 -3.74 15.46 4.13
CA ALA A 119 -3.35 16.43 5.14
C ALA A 119 -2.46 17.55 4.57
N ALA A 120 -1.89 17.36 3.38
CA ALA A 120 -0.99 18.32 2.76
C ALA A 120 -1.74 19.46 2.06
N THR A 121 -1.12 20.64 1.97
CA THR A 121 -1.62 21.74 1.13
C THR A 121 -1.66 21.35 -0.35
N ASN A 122 -0.70 20.53 -0.79
CA ASN A 122 -0.65 19.92 -2.11
C ASN A 122 -0.90 18.42 -1.96
N LEU A 123 -2.13 18.00 -2.28
CA LEU A 123 -2.61 16.65 -2.00
C LEU A 123 -1.96 15.57 -2.87
N ILE A 124 -1.51 15.90 -4.09
CA ILE A 124 -1.01 14.92 -5.06
C ILE A 124 0.48 15.17 -5.25
N GLU A 125 1.30 14.15 -4.96
CA GLU A 125 2.78 14.20 -5.04
C GLU A 125 3.44 15.33 -4.22
N GLY A 126 2.71 15.99 -3.30
CA GLY A 126 3.20 17.19 -2.62
C GLY A 126 3.38 18.41 -3.54
N THR A 127 3.02 18.33 -4.83
CA THR A 127 3.24 19.39 -5.82
C THR A 127 1.96 20.03 -6.31
N THR A 128 0.85 19.28 -6.35
CA THR A 128 -0.44 19.75 -6.90
C THR A 128 -1.62 19.40 -6.01
N ASN A 129 -2.77 20.00 -6.29
CA ASN A 129 -4.04 19.83 -5.58
C ASN A 129 -5.19 19.76 -6.60
N PHE A 130 -6.40 19.43 -6.17
CA PHE A 130 -7.60 19.52 -6.99
C PHE A 130 -8.09 20.97 -7.09
N THR A 131 -8.32 21.46 -8.31
CA THR A 131 -9.07 22.71 -8.55
C THR A 131 -10.56 22.44 -8.59
N VAL A 132 -10.95 21.29 -9.15
CA VAL A 132 -12.31 20.74 -9.15
C VAL A 132 -12.16 19.24 -8.95
N SER A 133 -12.89 18.65 -8.00
CA SER A 133 -12.82 17.21 -7.72
C SER A 133 -14.19 16.56 -7.87
N ASP A 134 -14.19 15.23 -8.01
CA ASP A 134 -15.39 14.39 -7.99
C ASP A 134 -16.41 14.69 -9.11
N LEU A 135 -15.94 15.08 -10.30
CA LEU A 135 -16.82 15.20 -11.47
C LEU A 135 -17.24 13.80 -11.92
N SER A 136 -18.41 13.38 -11.45
CA SER A 136 -18.95 12.03 -11.68
C SER A 136 -19.39 11.84 -13.13
N MET A 137 -18.96 10.73 -13.72
CA MET A 137 -19.23 10.33 -15.11
C MET A 137 -19.74 8.89 -15.15
N ARG A 138 -20.45 8.51 -16.22
CA ARG A 138 -21.01 7.14 -16.35
C ARG A 138 -19.95 6.03 -16.30
N ASN A 139 -18.74 6.31 -16.75
CA ASN A 139 -17.59 5.40 -16.73
C ASN A 139 -16.47 5.85 -15.77
N GLY A 140 -16.75 6.71 -14.79
CA GLY A 140 -15.73 7.07 -13.81
C GLY A 140 -15.84 8.46 -13.17
N VAL A 141 -14.69 9.05 -12.86
CA VAL A 141 -14.56 10.36 -12.20
C VAL A 141 -13.49 11.19 -12.89
N ILE A 142 -13.68 12.51 -12.97
CA ILE A 142 -12.64 13.46 -13.36
C ILE A 142 -12.28 14.33 -12.15
N HIS A 143 -10.98 14.52 -11.94
CA HIS A 143 -10.43 15.51 -11.02
C HIS A 143 -9.57 16.47 -11.81
N ASN A 144 -9.87 17.77 -11.78
CA ASN A 144 -8.99 18.77 -12.36
C ASN A 144 -7.86 19.07 -11.38
N VAL A 145 -6.63 19.08 -11.86
CA VAL A 145 -5.44 19.37 -11.03
C VAL A 145 -5.03 20.84 -11.17
N SER A 146 -4.34 21.39 -10.17
CA SER A 146 -3.91 22.79 -10.13
C SER A 146 -2.57 23.07 -10.82
N LYS A 147 -1.81 22.01 -11.10
CA LYS A 147 -0.49 22.03 -11.75
C LYS A 147 -0.29 20.71 -12.50
N PRO A 148 0.64 20.66 -13.47
CA PRO A 148 0.95 19.43 -14.14
C PRO A 148 1.42 18.34 -13.19
N LEU A 149 1.02 17.11 -13.47
CA LEU A 149 1.43 15.95 -12.71
C LEU A 149 2.88 15.60 -13.01
N ALA A 150 3.67 15.46 -11.95
CA ALA A 150 5.05 15.01 -12.03
C ALA A 150 5.11 13.49 -11.99
N PHE A 151 5.33 12.88 -13.15
CA PHE A 151 5.51 11.44 -13.28
C PHE A 151 7.00 11.04 -13.21
N GLY A 152 7.26 9.86 -12.66
CA GLY A 152 8.58 9.28 -12.54
C GLY A 152 8.45 7.88 -11.95
N THR A 153 9.55 7.12 -11.97
CA THR A 153 9.65 5.71 -11.51
C THR A 153 9.48 5.56 -10.00
N LYS A 154 8.31 5.92 -9.52
CA LYS A 154 7.93 5.84 -8.12
C LYS A 154 7.38 4.45 -7.85
N LYS A 155 7.76 3.86 -6.72
CA LYS A 155 7.34 2.51 -6.34
C LYS A 155 6.29 2.57 -5.26
N ARG A 156 5.25 1.76 -5.40
CA ARG A 156 4.23 1.59 -4.38
C ARG A 156 4.84 1.50 -2.98
N THR A 157 4.28 2.28 -2.06
CA THR A 157 4.74 2.33 -0.68
C THR A 157 4.62 0.99 0.03
N PRO A 158 5.59 0.63 0.88
CA PRO A 158 5.45 -0.50 1.77
C PRO A 158 4.30 -0.31 2.75
N ILE A 159 3.62 -1.41 3.09
CA ILE A 159 2.61 -1.42 4.15
C ILE A 159 3.30 -1.78 5.45
N TYR A 160 3.08 -0.95 6.48
CA TYR A 160 3.64 -1.16 7.82
C TYR A 160 2.54 -1.63 8.78
N HIS A 161 2.63 -2.89 9.20
CA HIS A 161 1.81 -3.42 10.28
C HIS A 161 2.57 -3.29 11.59
N ILE A 162 2.40 -2.14 12.26
CA ILE A 162 2.96 -1.90 13.59
C ILE A 162 2.09 -2.60 14.61
N CYS A 163 2.68 -3.56 15.31
CA CYS A 163 1.95 -4.48 16.14
C CYS A 163 1.19 -3.71 17.26
N TYR A 164 1.82 -2.74 17.94
CA TYR A 164 1.20 -2.05 19.08
C TYR A 164 0.09 -1.05 18.69
N LEU A 165 0.10 -0.54 17.45
CA LEU A 165 -0.94 0.36 16.93
C LEU A 165 -2.13 -0.41 16.35
N ASN A 166 -1.99 -1.71 16.12
CA ASN A 166 -3.01 -2.52 15.48
C ASN A 166 -3.50 -3.62 16.45
N PRO A 167 -4.64 -3.42 17.13
CA PRO A 167 -5.18 -4.39 18.09
C PRO A 167 -5.68 -5.70 17.44
N ALA A 168 -5.65 -5.83 16.11
CA ALA A 168 -6.20 -6.97 15.38
C ALA A 168 -5.24 -8.17 15.37
N PHE A 169 -4.95 -8.71 16.56
CA PHE A 169 -4.23 -9.96 16.76
C PHE A 169 -4.97 -10.89 17.71
N CYS A 170 -4.66 -12.19 17.64
CA CYS A 170 -5.13 -13.15 18.61
C CYS A 170 -4.22 -14.35 18.73
N TYR A 171 -4.35 -15.04 19.86
CA TYR A 171 -3.78 -16.35 20.07
C TYR A 171 -4.67 -17.41 19.41
N GLY A 172 -4.06 -18.25 18.58
CA GLY A 172 -4.71 -19.41 17.98
C GLY A 172 -4.04 -20.68 18.48
N PRO A 173 -4.67 -21.49 19.34
CA PRO A 173 -4.08 -22.77 19.79
C PRO A 173 -3.88 -23.74 18.62
N ALA A 174 -3.11 -24.82 18.82
CA ALA A 174 -2.93 -25.86 17.82
C ALA A 174 -4.28 -26.33 17.23
N GLY A 175 -4.37 -26.38 15.90
CA GLY A 175 -5.61 -26.71 15.19
C GLY A 175 -6.58 -25.54 14.94
N PHE A 176 -6.23 -24.32 15.32
CA PHE A 176 -7.07 -23.13 15.10
C PHE A 176 -7.32 -22.84 13.60
N SER A 177 -8.56 -23.06 13.16
CA SER A 177 -8.95 -22.94 11.76
C SER A 177 -8.95 -21.49 11.26
N PRO A 178 -8.68 -21.24 9.97
CA PRO A 178 -8.94 -19.93 9.36
C PRO A 178 -10.43 -19.56 9.51
N GLY A 179 -10.72 -18.38 10.04
CA GLY A 179 -12.10 -17.89 10.25
C GLY A 179 -12.63 -18.04 11.68
N ALA A 180 -12.06 -18.91 12.52
CA ALA A 180 -12.47 -19.07 13.91
C ALA A 180 -12.32 -17.76 14.72
N ALA A 181 -13.21 -17.59 15.71
CA ALA A 181 -13.19 -16.46 16.63
C ALA A 181 -11.93 -16.50 17.51
N PRO A 182 -11.27 -15.37 17.75
CA PRO A 182 -10.05 -15.30 18.54
C PRO A 182 -10.29 -15.78 19.98
N VAL A 183 -9.36 -16.56 20.54
CA VAL A 183 -9.41 -16.92 21.97
C VAL A 183 -8.92 -15.72 22.76
N ALA A 184 -9.84 -14.99 23.39
CA ALA A 184 -9.55 -13.79 24.18
C ALA A 184 -9.05 -14.10 25.62
N ASN A 185 -8.83 -15.38 25.95
CA ASN A 185 -8.57 -15.78 27.32
C ASN A 185 -7.07 -15.91 27.61
N VAL A 186 -6.60 -15.08 28.55
CA VAL A 186 -5.23 -14.95 29.07
C VAL A 186 -4.71 -16.20 29.82
N SER A 187 -5.51 -17.26 29.91
CA SER A 187 -5.16 -18.52 30.57
C SER A 187 -4.49 -19.55 29.66
N SER A 188 -4.48 -19.35 28.34
CA SER A 188 -3.76 -20.22 27.39
C SER A 188 -3.03 -19.36 26.35
N GLY A 189 -1.74 -19.13 26.58
CA GLY A 189 -0.86 -18.37 25.69
C GLY A 189 -0.30 -17.10 26.34
N ASN A 190 1.03 -17.04 26.49
CA ASN A 190 1.72 -15.89 27.08
C ASN A 190 1.87 -14.79 26.01
N PHE A 191 0.82 -14.01 25.73
CA PHE A 191 0.89 -12.83 24.86
C PHE A 191 0.71 -11.54 25.65
N ARG A 192 1.51 -10.52 25.36
CA ARG A 192 1.38 -9.19 26.00
C ARG A 192 2.04 -8.09 25.20
N TRP A 193 1.57 -6.86 25.43
CA TRP A 193 2.29 -5.64 25.13
C TRP A 193 3.21 -5.29 26.27
N TYR A 194 4.41 -4.83 25.96
CA TYR A 194 5.25 -4.22 26.97
C TYR A 194 6.11 -3.12 26.37
N TYR A 195 6.43 -2.17 27.24
CA TYR A 195 7.38 -1.11 26.94
C TYR A 195 8.80 -1.62 27.18
N ASP A 196 9.65 -1.53 26.17
CA ASP A 196 11.06 -1.93 26.24
C ASP A 196 11.93 -0.67 26.16
N GLY A 197 12.18 -0.01 27.30
CA GLY A 197 12.91 1.25 27.36
C GLY A 197 14.38 1.22 26.93
N GLY A 198 14.81 0.16 26.25
CA GLY A 198 16.14 0.06 25.67
C GLY A 198 16.31 0.99 24.45
N VAL A 199 17.53 1.49 24.30
CA VAL A 199 17.97 2.19 23.10
C VAL A 199 18.69 1.18 22.21
N TYR A 200 18.24 1.04 20.97
CA TYR A 200 18.81 0.11 20.01
C TYR A 200 19.11 0.85 18.71
N ASN A 201 20.37 0.79 18.25
CA ASN A 201 20.86 1.55 17.09
C ASN A 201 20.49 3.05 17.15
N GLY A 202 20.63 3.66 18.34
CA GLY A 202 20.33 5.08 18.54
C GLY A 202 18.84 5.43 18.55
N THR A 203 17.94 4.44 18.53
CA THR A 203 16.51 4.69 18.67
C THR A 203 15.89 4.00 19.87
N THR A 204 15.01 4.74 20.57
CA THR A 204 14.21 4.20 21.67
C THR A 204 13.11 3.33 21.09
N ILE A 205 13.19 2.03 21.33
CA ILE A 205 12.04 1.16 21.08
C ILE A 205 11.05 1.44 22.18
N THR A 206 9.77 1.57 21.84
CA THR A 206 8.78 1.95 22.84
C THR A 206 7.79 0.84 23.10
N ASN A 207 7.43 0.00 22.12
CA ASN A 207 6.38 -0.99 22.34
C ASN A 207 6.61 -2.27 21.52
N LEU A 208 6.60 -3.42 22.20
CA LEU A 208 6.76 -4.74 21.59
C LEU A 208 5.57 -5.64 21.90
N LEU A 209 5.21 -6.46 20.89
CA LEU A 209 4.34 -7.62 21.05
C LEU A 209 5.20 -8.81 21.47
N PHE A 210 4.98 -9.31 22.68
CA PHE A 210 5.49 -10.61 23.09
C PHE A 210 4.45 -11.70 22.83
N MET A 211 4.90 -12.84 22.32
CA MET A 211 4.14 -14.09 22.33
C MET A 211 5.06 -15.25 22.67
N ALA A 212 4.68 -16.08 23.64
CA ALA A 212 5.27 -17.39 23.85
C ALA A 212 4.22 -18.49 23.65
N PRO A 213 4.48 -19.45 22.73
CA PRO A 213 3.57 -20.56 22.48
C PRO A 213 3.55 -21.50 23.69
N ALA A 214 2.36 -21.98 24.06
CA ALA A 214 2.21 -23.03 25.08
C ALA A 214 2.60 -24.40 24.51
N SER A 215 2.43 -24.60 23.21
CA SER A 215 2.71 -25.83 22.49
C SER A 215 3.15 -25.58 21.04
N ILE A 216 3.76 -26.59 20.42
CA ILE A 216 4.06 -26.55 18.98
C ILE A 216 2.73 -26.46 18.21
N ASN A 217 2.73 -25.67 17.14
CA ASN A 217 1.58 -25.32 16.30
C ASN A 217 0.60 -24.30 16.90
N ASP A 218 0.85 -23.79 18.11
CA ASP A 218 0.20 -22.56 18.54
C ASP A 218 0.60 -21.39 17.63
N SER A 219 -0.27 -20.41 17.50
CA SER A 219 -0.12 -19.36 16.51
C SER A 219 -0.44 -17.97 17.03
N LEU A 220 0.32 -17.00 16.54
CA LEU A 220 -0.07 -15.60 16.56
C LEU A 220 -0.75 -15.27 15.25
N VAL A 221 -2.01 -14.87 15.31
CA VAL A 221 -2.81 -14.47 14.14
C VAL A 221 -2.90 -12.95 14.11
N MET A 222 -2.75 -12.35 12.94
CA MET A 222 -2.84 -10.89 12.72
C MET A 222 -3.66 -10.57 11.47
N VAL A 223 -4.21 -9.37 11.38
CA VAL A 223 -4.84 -8.85 10.16
C VAL A 223 -4.03 -7.68 9.58
N ILE A 224 -3.54 -7.88 8.36
CA ILE A 224 -2.82 -6.86 7.58
C ILE A 224 -3.82 -6.18 6.66
N SER A 225 -4.05 -4.89 6.88
CA SER A 225 -4.98 -4.10 6.07
C SER A 225 -4.33 -3.59 4.78
N GLY A 226 -5.13 -3.33 3.76
CA GLY A 226 -4.68 -2.59 2.57
C GLY A 226 -3.76 -3.34 1.59
N ILE A 227 -3.56 -4.65 1.75
CA ILE A 227 -2.84 -5.46 0.76
C ILE A 227 -3.57 -5.38 -0.58
N LYS A 228 -2.83 -5.23 -1.68
CA LYS A 228 -3.38 -5.35 -3.03
C LYS A 228 -2.79 -6.60 -3.67
N ARG A 229 -3.43 -7.11 -4.71
CA ARG A 229 -2.89 -8.21 -5.52
C ARG A 229 -1.47 -7.87 -6.01
N GLY A 230 -0.55 -8.82 -5.93
CA GLY A 230 0.82 -8.66 -6.38
C GLY A 230 1.85 -9.34 -5.46
N LYS A 231 3.11 -9.29 -5.87
CA LYS A 231 4.24 -9.86 -5.13
C LYS A 231 4.75 -8.87 -4.09
N TYR A 232 5.08 -9.37 -2.91
CA TYR A 232 5.62 -8.59 -1.80
C TYR A 232 6.82 -9.29 -1.19
N GLU A 233 7.78 -8.47 -0.79
CA GLU A 233 8.81 -8.80 0.17
C GLU A 233 8.28 -8.52 1.58
N ILE A 234 8.46 -9.49 2.47
CA ILE A 234 7.96 -9.44 3.83
C ILE A 234 9.15 -9.39 4.77
N ARG A 235 9.19 -8.34 5.58
CA ARG A 235 10.23 -8.14 6.58
C ARG A 235 9.61 -8.00 7.96
N GLY A 236 10.37 -8.34 8.99
CA GLY A 236 9.98 -8.14 10.38
C GLY A 236 11.02 -7.34 11.15
N SER A 237 10.54 -6.52 12.09
CA SER A 237 11.38 -5.86 13.08
C SER A 237 11.01 -6.38 14.46
N GLY A 238 12.01 -6.69 15.28
CA GLY A 238 11.79 -7.37 16.56
C GLY A 238 13.05 -7.54 17.40
N LYS A 239 12.86 -7.88 18.67
CA LYS A 239 13.95 -8.08 19.64
C LYS A 239 14.41 -9.54 19.66
N GLY A 240 15.68 -9.74 19.33
CA GLY A 240 16.37 -11.03 19.38
C GLY A 240 16.83 -11.44 20.77
N GLY A 241 17.52 -12.57 20.83
CA GLY A 241 18.14 -13.12 22.04
C GLY A 241 17.19 -13.88 22.98
N GLY A 242 17.76 -14.78 23.79
CA GLY A 242 17.02 -15.72 24.66
C GLY A 242 16.47 -16.94 23.91
N THR A 243 15.54 -17.70 24.50
CA THR A 243 14.81 -18.81 23.87
C THR A 243 13.75 -18.28 22.90
N ARG A 244 14.19 -17.74 21.76
CA ARG A 244 13.29 -17.35 20.65
C ARG A 244 12.98 -18.55 19.77
N GLY A 245 11.76 -18.55 19.23
CA GLY A 245 11.24 -19.68 18.45
C GLY A 245 11.41 -19.55 16.94
N THR A 246 11.20 -20.69 16.29
CA THR A 246 11.04 -20.83 14.83
C THR A 246 9.56 -20.86 14.51
N TYR A 247 9.12 -20.06 13.54
CA TYR A 247 7.71 -19.91 13.19
C TYR A 247 7.50 -20.05 11.69
N GLN A 248 6.42 -20.72 11.32
CA GLN A 248 5.92 -20.80 9.96
C GLN A 248 4.93 -19.65 9.72
N LEU A 249 5.24 -18.80 8.75
CA LEU A 249 4.40 -17.70 8.31
C LEU A 249 3.40 -18.19 7.25
N ASN A 250 2.10 -17.98 7.48
CA ASN A 250 1.04 -18.30 6.53
C ASN A 250 0.13 -17.11 6.23
N PHE A 251 -0.43 -17.06 5.02
CA PHE A 251 -1.60 -16.25 4.67
C PHE A 251 -2.79 -17.14 4.35
N GLY A 252 -3.81 -17.12 5.21
CA GLY A 252 -4.90 -18.09 5.10
C GLY A 252 -4.39 -19.53 5.23
N ALA A 253 -4.53 -20.33 4.18
CA ALA A 253 -4.02 -21.69 4.09
C ALA A 253 -2.60 -21.76 3.47
N ASP A 254 -2.14 -20.69 2.83
CA ASP A 254 -0.91 -20.71 2.05
C ASP A 254 0.31 -20.55 2.95
N SER A 255 1.26 -21.48 2.83
CA SER A 255 2.56 -21.42 3.49
C SER A 255 3.48 -20.45 2.76
N VAL A 256 4.05 -19.49 3.48
CA VAL A 256 4.99 -18.51 2.92
C VAL A 256 6.43 -18.97 3.15
N THR A 257 6.81 -19.13 4.42
CA THR A 257 8.19 -19.42 4.82
C THR A 257 8.25 -19.82 6.29
N THR A 258 9.28 -20.57 6.66
CA THR A 258 9.64 -20.80 8.07
C THR A 258 10.82 -19.89 8.41
N TYR A 259 10.68 -19.10 9.48
CA TYR A 259 11.68 -18.13 9.91
C TYR A 259 12.06 -18.35 11.38
N ASN A 260 13.36 -18.31 11.66
CA ASN A 260 13.88 -18.37 13.02
C ASN A 260 14.06 -16.95 13.56
N PHE A 261 13.22 -16.56 14.53
CA PHE A 261 13.29 -15.25 15.18
C PHE A 261 14.37 -15.19 16.27
N ASN A 262 15.18 -16.23 16.42
CA ASN A 262 16.44 -16.18 17.13
C ASN A 262 17.48 -15.42 16.31
N PHE A 263 17.33 -14.09 16.26
CA PHE A 263 18.28 -13.23 15.58
C PHE A 263 19.67 -13.40 16.21
N PRO A 264 20.72 -13.79 15.44
CA PRO A 264 22.04 -14.02 16.00
C PRO A 264 22.61 -12.71 16.57
N GLY A 265 23.10 -12.78 17.82
CA GLY A 265 23.62 -11.66 18.61
C GLY A 265 23.44 -11.86 20.12
N ALA A 266 24.07 -11.00 20.94
CA ALA A 266 23.93 -11.01 22.39
C ALA A 266 22.45 -10.84 22.83
N PRO A 267 22.06 -11.35 24.01
CA PRO A 267 20.73 -11.12 24.57
C PRO A 267 20.37 -9.63 24.54
N GLY A 268 19.29 -9.28 23.84
CA GLY A 268 18.86 -7.89 23.73
C GLY A 268 19.08 -7.24 22.36
N ASN A 269 19.83 -7.82 21.43
CA ASN A 269 20.02 -7.19 20.12
C ASN A 269 18.69 -7.05 19.35
N PHE A 270 18.36 -5.81 18.98
CA PHE A 270 17.22 -5.51 18.12
C PHE A 270 17.59 -5.69 16.66
N ARG A 271 16.72 -6.31 15.88
CA ARG A 271 16.84 -6.32 14.43
C ARG A 271 15.68 -5.56 13.81
N GLN A 272 16.05 -4.55 13.03
CA GLN A 272 15.14 -3.88 12.12
C GLN A 272 15.17 -4.58 10.77
N ASN A 273 14.00 -4.69 10.16
CA ASN A 273 13.88 -4.95 8.72
C ASN A 273 14.48 -6.28 8.23
N ALA A 274 14.41 -7.33 9.05
CA ALA A 274 14.92 -8.66 8.69
C ALA A 274 14.02 -9.29 7.61
N LEU A 275 14.62 -9.75 6.50
CA LEU A 275 13.88 -10.45 5.45
C LEU A 275 13.35 -11.79 5.97
N ILE A 276 12.03 -11.93 5.97
CA ILE A 276 11.33 -13.15 6.40
C ILE A 276 11.03 -14.02 5.18
N GLY A 277 10.48 -13.44 4.12
CA GLY A 277 10.19 -14.15 2.88
C GLY A 277 9.54 -13.27 1.82
N THR A 278 9.03 -13.89 0.76
CA THR A 278 8.25 -13.21 -0.28
C THR A 278 6.94 -13.96 -0.52
N TYR A 279 5.88 -13.24 -0.90
CA TYR A 279 4.56 -13.86 -1.17
C TYR A 279 3.81 -13.10 -2.27
N ASN A 280 3.12 -13.84 -3.14
CA ASN A 280 2.30 -13.28 -4.22
C ASN A 280 0.82 -13.37 -3.87
N PHE A 281 0.23 -12.25 -3.42
CA PHE A 281 -1.18 -12.18 -3.09
C PHE A 281 -2.02 -12.21 -4.36
N GLN A 282 -2.94 -13.18 -4.46
CA GLN A 282 -3.84 -13.34 -5.60
C GLN A 282 -5.01 -12.34 -5.60
N THR A 283 -5.34 -11.79 -4.43
CA THR A 283 -6.49 -10.87 -4.27
C THR A 283 -6.12 -9.68 -3.39
N SER A 284 -6.75 -8.53 -3.65
CA SER A 284 -6.65 -7.33 -2.81
C SER A 284 -7.55 -7.42 -1.57
N GLY A 285 -7.32 -6.56 -0.57
CA GLY A 285 -8.09 -6.46 0.66
C GLY A 285 -7.29 -6.83 1.91
N ASN A 286 -7.98 -6.94 3.05
CA ASN A 286 -7.36 -7.31 4.31
C ASN A 286 -6.92 -8.78 4.29
N LYS A 287 -5.73 -9.07 4.79
CA LYS A 287 -5.15 -10.43 4.79
C LYS A 287 -4.90 -10.91 6.20
N ARG A 288 -5.38 -12.11 6.49
CA ARG A 288 -5.11 -12.80 7.76
C ARG A 288 -3.76 -13.50 7.65
N MET A 289 -2.84 -13.07 8.50
CA MET A 289 -1.51 -13.64 8.67
C MET A 289 -1.50 -14.57 9.89
N LYS A 290 -0.76 -15.68 9.83
CA LYS A 290 -0.51 -16.56 10.98
C LYS A 290 0.98 -16.83 11.12
N LEU A 291 1.52 -16.72 12.33
CA LEU A 291 2.84 -17.22 12.70
C LEU A 291 2.64 -18.45 13.58
N ILE A 292 2.91 -19.63 13.02
CA ILE A 292 2.67 -20.92 13.67
C ILE A 292 3.99 -21.41 14.27
N ALA A 293 4.05 -21.60 15.58
CA ALA A 293 5.23 -22.06 16.28
C ALA A 293 5.64 -23.46 15.82
N LYS A 294 6.93 -23.64 15.51
CA LYS A 294 7.54 -24.94 15.16
C LYS A 294 8.41 -25.51 16.29
N ASN A 295 8.72 -24.70 17.29
CA ASN A 295 9.33 -25.11 18.54
C ASN A 295 8.82 -24.21 19.69
N THR A 296 9.11 -24.61 20.93
CA THR A 296 8.74 -23.86 22.14
C THR A 296 9.76 -22.77 22.43
N GLY A 297 9.62 -21.64 21.75
CA GLY A 297 10.39 -20.42 22.00
C GLY A 297 9.54 -19.19 21.68
N GLY A 298 9.73 -18.09 22.42
CA GLY A 298 8.90 -16.89 22.24
C GLY A 298 9.32 -15.99 21.06
N ILE A 299 8.56 -14.94 20.81
CA ILE A 299 8.85 -13.86 19.85
C ILE A 299 8.57 -12.50 20.46
N ASN A 300 9.37 -11.51 20.06
CA ASN A 300 9.16 -10.10 20.34
C ASN A 300 9.12 -9.34 19.02
N LEU A 301 7.97 -8.78 18.67
CA LEU A 301 7.73 -8.13 17.39
C LEU A 301 7.37 -6.66 17.58
N GLU A 302 7.99 -5.79 16.80
CA GLU A 302 7.59 -4.39 16.69
C GLU A 302 6.65 -4.20 15.49
N CYS A 303 7.05 -4.70 14.32
CA CYS A 303 6.27 -4.55 13.10
C CYS A 303 6.56 -5.62 12.04
N PHE A 304 5.64 -5.71 11.07
CA PHE A 304 5.88 -6.31 9.76
C PHE A 304 5.84 -5.25 8.67
N ILE A 305 6.68 -5.42 7.66
CA ILE A 305 6.82 -4.53 6.51
C ILE A 305 6.54 -5.35 5.26
N PHE A 306 5.59 -4.89 4.45
CA PHE A 306 5.21 -5.51 3.18
C PHE A 306 5.58 -4.57 2.05
N THR A 307 6.73 -4.81 1.44
CA THR A 307 7.24 -4.01 0.33
C THR A 307 6.81 -4.64 -0.99
N PRO A 308 6.01 -3.97 -1.82
CA PRO A 308 5.68 -4.44 -3.16
C PRO A 308 6.95 -4.69 -3.99
N VAL A 309 6.99 -5.81 -4.68
CA VAL A 309 8.05 -6.16 -5.64
C VAL A 309 7.47 -5.95 -7.02
N ASN A 310 8.07 -5.06 -7.81
CA ASN A 310 7.73 -4.85 -9.21
C ASN A 310 8.01 -6.10 -10.04
#